data_AF-A0A7Y5G839-F1
#
_entry.id   AF-A0A7Y5G839-F1
#
_cell.length_a   1.000
_cell.length_b   1.000
_cell.length_c   1.000
_cell.angle_alpha   90.00
_cell.angle_beta   90.00
_cell.angle_gamma   90.00
#
_symmetry.space_group_name_H-M   'P 1'
#
loop_
_entity.id
_entity.type
_entity.pdbx_description
1 polymer ?
#
loop_
_entity_poly.entity_id
_entity_poly.type
_entity_poly.pdbx_seq_one_letter_code
_entity_poly.pdbx_strand_id
1 'polypeptide(L)' 'MLSTIVRKGEPFEKAVRRFETECRKARIIQTYVEKANYVSPSERKHQSRRRRRHAHPVN' A
#
# COMPACT_ATOMS: atom_id res chain seq x y z
N MET A 1 6.63 5.47 10.35
CA MET A 1 5.81 4.72 11.30
C MET A 1 4.37 5.14 11.10
N LEU A 2 3.45 4.21 10.84
CA LEU A 2 2.04 4.55 10.61
C LEU A 2 1.36 4.78 11.97
N SER A 3 0.71 5.94 12.14
CA SER A 3 0.03 6.31 13.37
C SER A 3 -1.36 6.84 13.01
N THR A 4 -2.38 6.40 13.74
CA THR A 4 -3.75 6.89 13.59
C THR A 4 -4.25 7.44 14.91
N ILE A 5 -4.75 8.67 14.88
CA ILE A 5 -5.36 9.32 16.03
C ILE A 5 -6.70 8.65 16.34
N VAL A 6 -6.83 8.11 17.54
CA VAL A 6 -8.12 7.64 18.09
C VAL A 6 -8.86 8.86 18.64
N ARG A 7 -10.08 9.12 18.15
CA ARG A 7 -10.86 10.28 18.62
C ARG A 7 -11.55 9.97 19.95
N LYS A 8 -11.69 10.98 20.81
CA LYS A 8 -12.41 10.85 22.09
C LYS A 8 -13.88 10.47 21.83
N GLY A 9 -14.35 9.39 22.47
CA GLY A 9 -15.71 8.88 22.31
C GLY A 9 -15.96 8.09 21.01
N GLU A 10 -14.92 7.78 20.23
CA GLU A 10 -15.05 6.95 19.03
C GLU A 10 -15.14 5.45 19.38
N PRO A 11 -16.06 4.68 18.77
CA PRO A 11 -16.05 3.23 18.90
C PRO A 11 -14.75 2.63 18.36
N PHE A 12 -14.18 1.67 19.09
CA PHE A 12 -12.91 1.04 18.74
C PHE A 12 -12.86 0.54 17.29
N GLU A 13 -13.92 -0.13 16.83
CA GLU A 13 -14.05 -0.65 15.47
C GLU A 13 -13.89 0.43 14.40
N LYS A 14 -14.37 1.64 14.67
CA LYS A 14 -14.27 2.77 13.75
C LYS A 14 -12.83 3.29 13.64
N ALA A 15 -12.10 3.30 14.76
CA ALA A 15 -10.68 3.62 14.77
C ALA A 15 -9.86 2.54 14.02
N VAL A 16 -10.19 1.25 14.19
CA VAL A 16 -9.56 0.14 13.46
C VAL A 16 -9.78 0.27 11.96
N ARG A 17 -11.01 0.51 11.50
CA ARG A 17 -11.30 0.71 10.07
C ARG A 17 -10.48 1.85 9.46
N ARG A 18 -10.25 2.92 10.23
CA ARG A 18 -9.40 4.03 9.80
C ARG A 18 -7.94 3.60 9.69
N PHE A 19 -7.43 2.89 10.69
CA PHE A 19 -6.09 2.33 10.66
C PHE A 19 -5.89 1.39 9.46
N GLU A 20 -6.82 0.48 9.20
CA GLU A 20 -6.78 -0.40 8.03
C GLU A 20 -6.76 0.38 6.71
N THR A 21 -7.57 1.43 6.62
CA THR A 21 -7.61 2.32 5.45
C THR A 21 -6.26 3.00 5.22
N GLU A 22 -5.65 3.53 6.28
CA GLU A 22 -4.34 4.16 6.19
C GLU A 22 -3.23 3.15 5.88
N CYS A 23 -3.28 1.94 6.44
CA CYS A 23 -2.39 0.82 6.08
C CYS A 23 -2.49 0.44 4.60
N ARG A 24 -3.71 0.39 4.03
CA ARG A 24 -3.92 0.12 2.61
C ARG A 24 -3.37 1.24 1.74
N LYS A 25 -3.64 2.50 2.09
CA LYS A 25 -3.09 3.68 1.36
C LYS A 25 -1.57 3.71 1.39
N ALA A 26 -0.96 3.40 2.53
CA ALA A 26 0.48 3.36 2.69
C ALA A 26 1.14 2.16 1.99
N ARG A 27 0.36 1.22 1.44
CA ARG A 27 0.82 0.02 0.70
C ARG A 27 1.92 -0.74 1.46
N ILE A 28 1.81 -0.81 2.79
CA ILE A 28 2.85 -1.38 3.66
C ILE A 28 3.11 -2.85 3.31
N ILE A 29 2.05 -3.65 3.21
CA ILE A 29 2.13 -5.08 2.88
C ILE A 29 2.80 -5.28 1.52
N GLN A 30 2.35 -4.53 0.50
CA GLN A 30 2.93 -4.63 -0.83
C GLN A 30 4.40 -4.23 -0.86
N THR A 31 4.77 -3.13 -0.18
CA THR A 31 6.15 -2.67 -0.11
C THR A 31 7.04 -3.70 0.58
N TYR A 32 6.53 -4.33 1.64
CA TYR A 32 7.22 -5.42 2.32
C TYR A 32 7.48 -6.60 1.38
N VAL A 33 6.44 -7.08 0.69
CA VAL A 33 6.55 -8.21 -0.26
C VAL A 33 7.52 -7.89 -1.40
N GLU A 34 7.49 -6.66 -1.95
CA GLU A 34 8.41 -6.23 -3.01
C GLU A 34 9.87 -6.15 -2.58
N LYS A 35 10.12 -5.93 -1.29
CA LYS A 35 11.46 -5.84 -0.71
C LYS A 35 11.93 -7.15 -0.07
N ALA A 36 11.03 -8.12 0.12
CA ALA A 36 11.34 -9.39 0.77
C ALA A 36 12.41 -10.19 0.00
N ASN A 37 12.46 -10.04 -1.32
CA ASN A 37 13.45 -10.68 -2.17
C ASN A 37 14.22 -9.62 -2.99
N TYR A 38 15.49 -9.91 -3.27
CA TYR A 38 16.24 -9.12 -4.24
C TYR A 38 15.62 -9.29 -5.63
N VAL A 39 15.41 -8.16 -6.32
CA VAL A 39 14.98 -8.11 -7.72
C VAL A 39 15.96 -7.22 -8.46
N SER A 40 16.48 -7.73 -9.58
CA SER A 40 17.46 -7.00 -10.37
C SER A 40 16.91 -5.66 -10.91
N PRO A 41 17.76 -4.66 -11.19
CA PRO A 41 17.29 -3.37 -11.69
C PRO A 41 16.51 -3.46 -13.01
N SER A 42 16.86 -4.40 -13.89
CA SER A 42 16.18 -4.65 -15.16
C SER A 42 14.76 -5.19 -14.95
N GLU A 43 14.60 -6.19 -14.08
CA GLU A 43 13.30 -6.76 -13.71
C GLU A 43 12.43 -5.72 -13.03
N ARG A 44 13.00 -4.88 -12.16
CA ARG A 44 12.28 -3.77 -11.51
C ARG A 44 11.72 -2.79 -12.55
N LYS A 45 12.51 -2.42 -13.57
CA LYS A 45 12.05 -1.59 -14.70
C LYS A 45 10.97 -2.27 -15.53
N HIS A 46 11.08 -3.59 -15.74
CA HIS A 46 10.09 -4.35 -16.48
C HIS A 46 8.74 -4.41 -15.72
N GLN A 47 8.78 -4.72 -14.43
CA GLN A 47 7.60 -4.75 -13.56
C GLN A 47 6.92 -3.37 -13.47
N SER A 48 7.69 -2.28 -13.35
CA SER A 48 7.13 -0.93 -13.31
C SER A 48 6.41 -0.56 -14.62
N ARG A 49 6.97 -0.95 -15.77
CA ARG A 49 6.33 -0.74 -17.09
C ARG A 49 5.02 -1.53 -17.22
N ARG A 50 5.01 -2.79 -16.80
CA ARG A 50 3.78 -3.62 -16.80
C ARG A 50 2.69 -3.00 -15.92
N ARG A 51 3.04 -2.60 -14.69
CA ARG A 51 2.09 -1.96 -13.76
C ARG A 51 1.48 -0.68 -14.33
N ARG A 52 2.27 0.16 -15.00
CA ARG A 52 1.76 1.39 -15.66
C ARG A 52 0.79 1.09 -16.80
N ARG A 53 1.06 0.06 -17.61
CA ARG A 53 0.18 -0.37 -18.71
C ARG A 53 -1.18 -0.86 -18.22
N HIS A 54 -1.24 -1.52 -17.07
CA HIS A 54 -2.49 -2.00 -16.48
C HIS A 54 -3.22 -0.97 -15.61
N ALA A 55 -2.57 0.16 -15.25
CA ALA A 55 -3.16 1.20 -14.41
C ALA A 55 -3.96 2.26 -15.20
N HIS A 56 -3.69 2.41 -16.50
CA HIS A 56 -4.56 3.17 -17.40
C HIS A 56 -5.57 2.20 -18.03
N PRO A 57 -6.87 2.24 -17.67
CA PRO A 57 -7.86 1.72 -18.58
C PRO A 57 -7.78 2.60 -19.84
N VAL A 58 -7.59 1.95 -20.98
CA VAL A 58 -7.84 2.57 -22.28
C VAL A 58 -9.30 3.02 -22.25
N ASN A 59 -9.53 4.33 -22.25
CA ASN A 59 -10.82 4.89 -22.69
C ASN A 59 -10.90 4.75 -24.20
#